data_AF-K2F266-F1
#
_entry.id   AF-K2F266-F1
#
_cell.length_a   1.000
_cell.length_b   1.000
_cell.length_c   1.000
_cell.angle_alpha   90.00
_cell.angle_beta   90.00
_cell.angle_gamma   90.00
#
_symmetry.space_group_name_H-M   'P 1'
#
loop_
_entity.id
_entity.type
_entity.pdbx_description
1 polymer ?
#
loop_
_entity_poly.entity_id
_entity_poly.type
_entity_poly.pdbx_seq_one_letter_code
_entity_poly.pdbx_strand_id
1 'polypeptide(L)' 'MAKKRLGRGYGSGKGGHTSGRGQKGQKSRTDVHVLFEGLKVKKSTIKKFPLLRGKGKFLAKPKSKERYVSKSDRKIV' A
#
# COMPACT_ATOMS: atom_id res chain seq x y z
N MET A 1 -13.63 -14.43 12.56
CA MET A 1 -12.61 -15.47 12.31
C MET A 1 -11.31 -15.07 13.01
N ALA A 2 -10.71 -15.99 13.79
CA ALA A 2 -9.47 -15.73 14.53
C ALA A 2 -8.23 -15.67 13.62
N LYS A 3 -7.24 -14.84 13.95
CA LYS A 3 -5.98 -14.73 13.19
C LYS A 3 -5.19 -16.02 13.26
N LYS A 4 -4.91 -16.63 12.11
CA LYS A 4 -4.16 -17.90 12.02
C LYS A 4 -2.71 -17.72 12.46
N ARG A 5 -2.26 -18.53 13.42
CA ARG A 5 -0.87 -18.54 13.94
C ARG A 5 0.03 -19.33 12.98
N LEU A 6 1.13 -18.70 12.57
CA LEU A 6 2.14 -19.30 11.68
C LEU A 6 3.08 -20.23 12.48
N GLY A 7 3.63 -21.25 11.84
CA GLY A 7 4.61 -22.16 12.47
C GLY A 7 4.04 -23.01 13.60
N ARG A 8 2.81 -23.52 13.45
CA ARG A 8 2.13 -24.37 14.45
C ARG A 8 1.77 -25.73 13.86
N GLY A 9 2.77 -26.41 13.29
CA GLY A 9 2.64 -27.72 12.67
C GLY A 9 2.00 -27.71 11.29
N TYR A 10 2.02 -28.87 10.63
CA TYR A 10 1.59 -29.04 9.24
C TYR A 10 0.08 -28.79 9.04
N GLY A 11 -0.77 -29.18 10.01
CA GLY A 11 -2.22 -29.00 9.95
C GLY A 11 -2.70 -27.54 9.96
N SER A 12 -1.82 -26.58 10.25
CA SER A 12 -2.13 -25.15 10.17
C SER A 12 -2.10 -24.62 8.72
N GLY A 13 -1.62 -25.37 7.72
CA GLY A 13 -1.70 -24.98 6.30
C GLY A 13 -1.01 -23.66 5.90
N LYS A 14 -0.34 -22.97 6.82
CA LYS A 14 0.50 -21.77 6.56
C LYS A 14 1.98 -22.03 6.80
N GLY A 15 2.39 -23.28 6.51
CA GLY A 15 3.76 -23.76 6.66
C GLY A 15 4.11 -24.13 8.10
N GLY A 16 4.46 -25.40 8.31
CA GLY A 16 4.98 -25.89 9.58
C GLY A 16 6.38 -25.34 9.86
N HIS A 17 7.34 -25.68 9.01
CA HIS A 17 8.74 -25.28 9.19
C HIS A 17 9.11 -23.97 8.49
N THR A 18 8.49 -23.67 7.35
CA THR A 18 8.85 -22.51 6.53
C THR A 18 7.90 -21.32 6.72
N SER A 19 6.85 -21.44 7.52
CA SER A 19 5.88 -20.37 7.82
C SER A 19 5.40 -19.56 6.59
N GLY A 20 5.37 -20.20 5.40
CA GLY A 20 5.00 -19.56 4.13
C GLY A 20 6.09 -18.73 3.44
N ARG A 21 7.34 -18.72 3.95
CA ARG A 21 8.47 -17.94 3.41
C ARG A 21 9.33 -18.66 2.36
N GLY A 22 8.97 -19.90 1.99
CA GLY A 22 9.80 -20.75 1.15
C GLY A 22 11.02 -21.33 1.89
N GLN A 23 11.97 -21.94 1.17
CA GLN A 23 13.03 -22.74 1.79
C GLN A 23 14.37 -22.01 1.96
N LYS A 24 14.79 -21.20 0.98
CA LYS A 24 16.09 -20.49 1.00
C LYS A 24 15.96 -19.13 0.30
N GLY A 25 16.93 -18.26 0.55
CA GLY A 25 17.05 -16.92 -0.05
C GLY A 25 17.13 -15.82 0.99
N GLN A 26 17.13 -14.56 0.54
CA GLN A 26 17.07 -13.41 1.44
C GLN A 26 15.69 -13.33 2.11
N LYS A 27 14.60 -13.43 1.32
CA LYS A 27 13.19 -13.37 1.78
C LYS A 27 12.80 -14.45 2.80
N SER A 28 13.56 -15.54 2.91
CA SER A 28 13.31 -16.57 3.93
C SER A 28 13.86 -16.19 5.30
N ARG A 29 14.85 -15.30 5.36
CA ARG A 29 15.55 -14.87 6.58
C ARG A 29 15.24 -13.41 6.96
N THR A 30 15.12 -12.54 5.97
CA THR A 30 14.95 -11.09 6.14
C THR A 30 14.00 -10.53 5.10
N ASP A 31 13.51 -9.33 5.36
CA ASP A 31 12.68 -8.59 4.42
C ASP A 31 13.55 -7.70 3.51
N VAL A 32 13.09 -7.52 2.27
CA VAL A 32 13.73 -6.64 1.29
C VAL A 32 13.05 -5.27 1.35
N HIS A 33 13.83 -4.18 1.28
CA HIS A 33 13.27 -2.83 1.29
C HIS A 33 12.24 -2.63 0.19
N VAL A 34 11.11 -1.98 0.53
CA VAL A 34 9.98 -1.78 -0.39
C VAL A 34 10.36 -1.02 -1.66
N LEU A 35 11.32 -0.10 -1.57
CA LEU A 35 11.81 0.70 -2.70
C LEU A 35 12.83 -0.04 -3.57
N PHE A 36 13.26 -1.24 -3.16
CA PHE A 36 14.26 -2.01 -3.89
C PHE A 36 13.59 -2.94 -4.89
N GLU A 37 13.75 -2.62 -6.16
CA GLU A 37 13.18 -3.37 -7.29
C GLU A 37 14.14 -4.44 -7.85
N GLY A 38 15.34 -4.61 -7.26
CA GLY A 38 16.39 -5.48 -7.82
C GLY A 38 17.28 -4.80 -8.86
N LEU A 39 17.08 -3.51 -9.11
CA LEU A 39 17.85 -2.69 -10.06
C LEU A 39 18.61 -1.59 -9.32
N LYS A 40 19.67 -1.07 -9.94
CA LYS A 40 20.39 0.12 -9.43
C LYS A 40 19.40 1.28 -9.29
N VAL A 41 19.54 2.10 -8.23
CA VAL A 41 18.63 3.22 -7.89
C VAL A 41 18.35 4.16 -9.07
N LYS A 42 19.34 4.43 -9.93
CA LYS A 42 19.15 5.28 -11.12
C LYS A 42 18.17 4.71 -12.16
N LYS A 43 17.95 3.39 -12.14
CA LYS A 43 17.05 2.66 -13.03
C LYS A 43 15.73 2.28 -12.35
N SER A 44 15.56 2.57 -11.07
CA SER A 44 14.31 2.28 -10.37
C SER A 44 13.19 3.20 -10.84
N THR A 45 11.95 2.75 -10.70
CA THR A 45 10.74 3.50 -11.11
C THR A 45 10.74 4.95 -10.61
N ILE A 46 11.26 5.17 -9.39
CA ILE A 46 11.35 6.49 -8.74
C ILE A 46 12.16 7.51 -9.54
N LYS A 47 13.24 7.06 -10.19
CA LYS A 47 14.15 7.93 -10.96
C LYS A 47 14.01 7.75 -12.46
N LYS A 48 13.37 6.66 -12.90
CA LYS A 48 13.05 6.38 -14.29
C LYS A 48 12.00 7.36 -14.81
N PHE A 49 10.97 7.66 -14.03
CA PHE A 49 9.95 8.63 -14.43
C PHE A 49 10.35 10.05 -14.03
N PRO A 50 10.00 11.06 -14.85
CA PRO A 50 10.23 12.44 -14.49
C PRO A 50 9.45 12.76 -13.22
N LEU A 51 10.13 13.36 -12.24
CA LEU A 51 9.48 13.82 -11.03
C LEU A 51 8.53 14.97 -11.40
N LEU A 52 7.34 14.97 -10.81
CA LEU A 52 6.40 16.09 -10.93
C LEU A 52 7.11 17.36 -10.47
N ARG A 53 7.20 18.34 -11.38
CA ARG A 53 7.86 19.63 -11.13
C ARG A 53 6.91 20.58 -10.40
N GLY A 54 7.50 21.51 -9.63
CA GLY A 54 6.80 22.53 -8.86
C GLY A 54 6.49 22.12 -7.43
N LYS A 55 6.64 23.06 -6.49
CA LYS A 55 6.09 22.98 -5.13
C LYS A 55 4.57 23.04 -5.25
N GLY A 56 3.87 21.95 -5.58
CA GLY A 56 2.40 21.88 -5.68
C GLY A 56 1.66 22.11 -4.34
N LYS A 57 2.24 22.90 -3.43
CA LYS A 57 1.96 23.02 -2.01
C LYS A 57 2.24 24.39 -1.39
N PHE A 58 2.59 25.43 -2.15
CA PHE A 58 2.61 26.80 -1.57
C PHE A 58 1.32 27.57 -1.80
N LEU A 59 0.22 26.87 -2.09
CA LEU A 59 -1.09 27.45 -2.26
C LEU A 59 -2.01 26.91 -1.16
N ALA A 60 -2.63 27.81 -0.38
CA ALA A 60 -3.67 27.46 0.58
C ALA A 60 -4.89 26.93 -0.19
N LYS A 61 -5.37 25.74 0.15
CA LYS A 61 -6.57 25.17 -0.46
C LYS A 61 -7.81 25.60 0.35
N PRO A 62 -8.80 26.29 -0.23
CA PRO A 62 -10.07 26.53 0.46
C PRO A 62 -10.82 25.20 0.66
N LYS A 63 -11.52 25.03 1.80
CA LYS A 63 -12.44 23.90 2.01
C LYS A 63 -13.70 24.12 1.17
N SER A 64 -13.83 23.42 0.05
CA SER A 64 -15.12 23.36 -0.65
C SER A 64 -16.09 22.47 0.14
N LYS A 65 -17.14 23.06 0.69
CA LYS A 65 -18.33 22.35 1.19
C LYS A 65 -19.36 22.34 0.07
N GLU A 66 -19.29 21.39 -0.85
CA GLU A 66 -20.42 21.13 -1.72
C GLU A 66 -21.51 20.42 -0.91
N ARG A 67 -22.53 21.18 -0.50
CA ARG A 67 -23.82 20.60 -0.11
C ARG A 67 -24.60 20.36 -1.40
N TYR A 68 -24.72 19.11 -1.81
CA TYR A 68 -25.73 18.70 -2.77
C TYR A 68 -27.09 18.84 -2.08
N VAL A 69 -27.87 19.87 -2.43
CA VAL A 69 -29.28 19.93 -2.00
C VAL A 69 -30.02 18.82 -2.75
N SER A 70 -30.61 17.90 -2.00
CA SER A 70 -31.42 16.83 -2.55
C SER A 70 -32.67 17.43 -3.18
N LYS A 71 -33.10 16.96 -4.37
CA LYS A 71 -34.32 17.44 -5.03
C LYS A 71 -35.59 17.25 -4.17
N SER A 72 -35.54 16.43 -3.11
CA SER A 72 -36.62 16.19 -2.14
C SER A 72 -36.89 17.36 -1.17
N ASP A 73 -35.99 18.35 -1.06
CA ASP A 73 -36.14 19.47 -0.12
C ASP A 73 -36.89 20.69 -0.70
N ARG A 74 -37.42 20.60 -1.94
CA ARG A 74 -38.28 21.64 -2.54
C ARG A 74 -39.74 21.39 -2.13
N LYS A 75 -40.13 21.94 -0.98
CA LYS A 75 -41.53 22.01 -0.54
C LYS A 75 -42.31 22.90 -1.51
N ILE A 76 -43.16 22.31 -2.34
CA ILE A 76 -44.18 23.04 -3.12
C ILE A 76 -45.32 23.37 -2.16
N VAL A 77 -45.76 24.63 -2.20
CA VAL A 77 -46.88 25.19 -1.41
C VAL A 77 -48.13 24.34 -1.57
#